data_AF-A0A1F3EAN6-F1
#
_entry.id   AF-A0A1F3EAN6-F1
#
_cell.length_a   1.000
_cell.length_b   1.000
_cell.length_c   1.000
_cell.angle_alpha   90.00
_cell.angle_beta   90.00
_cell.angle_gamma   90.00
#
_symmetry.space_group_name_H-M   'P 1'
#
loop_
_entity.id
_entity.type
_entity.pdbx_description
1 polymer ?
#
loop_
_entity_poly.entity_id
_entity_poly.type
_entity_poly.pdbx_seq_one_letter_code
_entity_poly.pdbx_strand_id
1 'polypeptide(L)'
;MEYILIIISAIFVNNVVLAQFLGVCPFLGVSNKITTALGMTGAVTFVIVLATMVTYLIQIYVLNKLGIAFMQTITFILVIAALVQMVEIILKKVSPPLYQALGIFLPLITTNCAVLGVAILVIQKNYNLMQGVVFGAATAVGFGLALVILAGIREQMELVNIPKGMKGVPISLITAGILALAFMGFAGLV
;
A
#
# COMPACT_ATOMS: atom_id res chain seq x y z
N MET A 1 -20.85 -2.22 14.57
CA MET A 1 -21.25 -2.28 13.15
C MET A 1 -20.44 -1.30 12.29
N GLU A 2 -20.11 -0.09 12.76
CA GLU A 2 -19.23 0.84 12.02
C GLU A 2 -17.84 0.26 11.69
N TYR A 3 -17.15 -0.37 12.64
CA TYR A 3 -15.80 -0.91 12.38
C TYR A 3 -15.77 -2.04 11.34
N ILE A 4 -16.78 -2.91 11.31
CA ILE A 4 -16.88 -4.01 10.35
C ILE A 4 -17.20 -3.45 8.95
N LEU A 5 -18.06 -2.44 8.85
CA LEU A 5 -18.31 -1.72 7.60
C LEU A 5 -17.07 -0.96 7.11
N ILE A 6 -16.29 -0.36 8.01
CA ILE A 6 -15.00 0.28 7.65
C ILE A 6 -14.02 -0.76 7.11
N ILE A 7 -13.93 -1.93 7.74
CA ILE A 7 -13.04 -3.01 7.29
C ILE A 7 -13.48 -3.56 5.92
N ILE A 8 -14.76 -3.86 5.74
CA ILE A 8 -15.29 -4.39 4.47
C ILE A 8 -15.18 -3.33 3.37
N SER A 9 -15.52 -2.07 3.66
CA SER A 9 -15.40 -0.99 2.69
C SER A 9 -13.95 -0.67 2.33
N ALA A 10 -13.01 -0.69 3.28
CA ALA A 10 -11.60 -0.43 3.01
C ALA A 10 -10.91 -1.57 2.23
N ILE A 11 -11.30 -2.83 2.50
CA ILE A 11 -10.72 -4.00 1.82
C ILE A 11 -11.31 -4.17 0.41
N PHE A 12 -12.63 -4.05 0.25
CA PHE A 12 -13.32 -4.45 -0.98
C PHE A 12 -13.86 -3.28 -1.82
N VAL A 13 -14.30 -2.16 -1.23
CA VAL A 13 -15.03 -1.11 -1.98
C VAL A 13 -14.19 0.13 -2.28
N ASN A 14 -13.37 0.58 -1.33
CA ASN A 14 -12.41 1.66 -1.45
C ASN A 14 -10.99 1.12 -1.50
N ASN A 15 -10.77 0.01 -2.22
CA ASN A 15 -9.44 -0.54 -2.36
C ASN A 15 -8.52 0.49 -3.04
N VAL A 16 -7.55 1.01 -2.29
CA VAL A 16 -6.68 2.11 -2.70
C VAL A 16 -5.85 1.78 -3.95
N VAL A 17 -5.63 0.49 -4.23
CA VAL A 17 -4.88 0.04 -5.42
C VAL A 17 -5.76 -0.07 -6.66
N LEU A 18 -6.97 -0.62 -6.53
CA LEU A 18 -7.80 -1.01 -7.67
C LEU A 18 -8.91 0.01 -7.99
N ALA A 19 -9.39 0.75 -6.98
CA ALA A 19 -10.41 1.79 -7.15
C ALA A 19 -9.79 3.20 -7.23
N GLN A 20 -8.66 3.44 -6.57
CA GLN A 20 -8.01 4.77 -6.52
C GLN A 20 -6.67 4.82 -7.26
N PHE A 21 -6.17 3.69 -7.78
CA PHE A 21 -4.91 3.58 -8.53
C PHE A 21 -3.65 4.08 -7.79
N LEU A 22 -3.61 4.01 -6.45
CA LEU A 22 -2.42 4.35 -5.68
C LEU A 22 -1.57 3.10 -5.42
N GLY A 23 -0.24 3.26 -5.46
CA GLY A 23 0.70 2.17 -5.16
C GLY A 23 1.04 1.27 -6.35
N VAL A 24 0.83 1.74 -7.59
CA VAL A 24 1.15 1.00 -8.82
C VAL A 24 2.65 0.70 -8.96
N CYS A 25 3.52 1.58 -8.45
CA CYS A 25 4.98 1.44 -8.57
C CYS A 25 5.52 0.14 -7.95
N PRO A 26 5.27 -0.17 -6.65
CA PRO A 26 5.67 -1.46 -6.08
C PRO A 26 4.81 -2.63 -6.59
N PHE A 27 3.57 -2.36 -6.98
CA PHE A 27 2.66 -3.37 -7.52
C PHE A 27 3.17 -3.97 -8.83
N LEU A 28 3.72 -3.17 -9.75
CA LEU A 28 4.35 -3.67 -10.98
C LEU A 28 5.80 -4.14 -10.78
N GLY A 29 6.52 -3.55 -9.83
CA GLY A 29 7.95 -3.82 -9.60
C GLY A 29 8.24 -5.14 -8.87
N VAL A 30 7.39 -5.53 -7.90
CA VAL A 30 7.67 -6.64 -6.96
C VAL A 30 6.76 -7.87 -7.17
N SER A 31 5.85 -7.82 -8.14
CA SER A 31 4.89 -8.89 -8.45
C SER A 31 5.45 -10.02 -9.32
N ASN A 32 6.77 -10.23 -9.38
CA ASN A 32 7.32 -11.35 -10.17
C ASN A 32 7.22 -12.70 -9.44
N LYS A 33 7.26 -12.70 -8.10
CA LYS A 33 7.17 -13.92 -7.29
C LYS A 33 6.24 -13.71 -6.10
N ILE A 34 5.48 -14.73 -5.73
CA ILE A 34 4.59 -14.68 -4.55
C ILE A 34 5.38 -14.44 -3.25
N THR A 35 6.58 -15.02 -3.12
CA THR A 35 7.40 -14.89 -1.90
C THR A 35 7.90 -13.46 -1.67
N THR A 36 8.32 -12.75 -2.73
CA THR A 36 8.75 -11.35 -2.64
C THR A 36 7.55 -10.42 -2.43
N ALA A 37 6.43 -10.74 -3.08
CA ALA A 37 5.15 -10.05 -2.91
C ALA A 37 4.68 -10.05 -1.45
N LEU A 38 4.63 -11.21 -0.80
CA LEU A 38 4.23 -11.35 0.60
C LEU A 38 5.12 -10.54 1.55
N GLY A 39 6.43 -10.59 1.33
CA GLY A 39 7.39 -9.81 2.10
C GLY A 39 7.17 -8.29 1.97
N MET A 40 6.90 -7.82 0.75
CA MET A 40 6.63 -6.41 0.47
C MET A 40 5.32 -5.95 1.12
N THR A 41 4.27 -6.76 1.03
CA THR A 41 2.99 -6.50 1.68
C THR A 41 3.15 -6.38 3.19
N GLY A 42 3.91 -7.26 3.83
CA GLY A 42 4.16 -7.20 5.28
C GLY A 42 4.85 -5.90 5.68
N ALA A 43 5.91 -5.51 4.97
CA ALA A 43 6.64 -4.27 5.23
C ALA A 43 5.76 -3.02 5.03
N VAL A 44 5.01 -2.96 3.93
CA VAL A 44 4.10 -1.86 3.63
C VAL A 44 2.98 -1.77 4.66
N THR A 45 2.42 -2.90 5.11
CA THR A 45 1.37 -2.93 6.16
C THR A 45 1.87 -2.33 7.46
N PHE A 46 3.06 -2.72 7.89
CA PHE A 46 3.68 -2.18 9.10
C PHE A 46 3.90 -0.66 9.00
N VAL A 47 4.43 -0.19 7.87
CA VAL A 47 4.67 1.24 7.64
C VAL A 47 3.35 2.02 7.58
N ILE A 48 2.31 1.52 6.91
CA ILE A 48 1.01 2.20 6.83
C ILE A 48 0.37 2.36 8.21
N VAL A 49 0.38 1.32 9.02
CA VAL A 49 -0.23 1.35 10.37
C VAL A 49 0.52 2.33 11.28
N LEU A 50 1.86 2.30 11.27
CA LEU A 50 2.64 3.24 12.07
C LEU A 50 2.55 4.67 11.55
N ALA A 51 2.63 4.86 10.23
CA ALA A 51 2.52 6.17 9.62
C ALA A 51 1.17 6.81 9.95
N THR A 52 0.06 6.09 9.75
CA THR A 52 -1.29 6.60 10.08
C THR A 52 -1.43 7.01 11.54
N MET A 53 -0.88 6.22 12.48
CA MET A 53 -0.90 6.57 13.90
C MET A 53 -0.11 7.86 14.19
N VAL A 54 1.12 7.95 13.69
CA VAL A 54 2.02 9.09 13.97
C VAL A 54 1.55 10.35 13.26
N THR A 55 1.16 10.26 11.98
CA THR A 55 0.67 11.42 11.21
C THR A 55 -0.63 11.97 11.78
N TYR A 56 -1.51 11.11 12.31
CA TYR A 56 -2.74 11.53 12.98
C TYR A 56 -2.46 12.37 14.23
N LEU A 57 -1.55 11.90 15.09
CA LEU A 57 -1.14 12.64 16.29
C LEU A 57 -0.52 13.99 15.90
N ILE A 58 0.36 14.02 14.91
CA ILE A 58 1.00 15.24 14.43
C ILE A 58 -0.04 16.23 13.87
N GLN A 59 -1.03 15.75 13.11
CA GLN A 59 -2.07 16.64 12.59
C GLN A 59 -2.84 17.33 13.72
N ILE A 60 -3.36 16.55 14.68
CA ILE A 60 -4.27 17.07 15.70
C ILE A 60 -3.52 17.91 16.73
N TYR A 61 -2.37 17.42 17.21
CA TYR A 61 -1.66 18.07 18.31
C TYR A 61 -0.72 19.18 17.85
N VAL A 62 -0.23 19.14 16.61
CA VAL A 62 0.73 20.13 16.10
C VAL A 62 0.08 21.00 15.02
N LEU A 63 -0.28 20.44 13.85
CA LEU A 63 -0.68 21.26 12.70
C LEU A 63 -1.95 22.06 12.95
N ASN A 64 -2.97 21.42 13.54
CA ASN A 64 -4.25 22.08 13.83
C ASN A 64 -4.10 23.13 14.94
N LYS A 65 -3.27 22.89 15.96
CA LYS A 65 -3.02 23.86 17.04
C LYS A 65 -2.22 25.06 16.58
N LEU A 66 -1.25 24.86 15.68
CA LEU A 66 -0.42 25.94 15.16
C LEU A 66 -1.05 26.65 13.94
N GLY A 67 -2.15 26.12 13.39
CA GLY A 67 -2.81 26.69 12.20
C GLY A 67 -2.06 26.48 10.88
N ILE A 68 -1.09 25.56 10.85
CA ILE A 68 -0.17 25.33 9.71
C ILE A 68 -0.61 24.10 8.90
N ALA A 69 -1.91 23.99 8.62
CA ALA A 69 -2.46 22.84 7.90
C ALA A 69 -1.90 22.70 6.47
N PHE A 70 -1.44 23.79 5.84
CA PHE A 70 -0.88 23.75 4.49
C PHE A 70 0.42 22.92 4.39
N MET A 71 1.16 22.73 5.49
CA MET A 71 2.39 21.92 5.51
C MET A 71 2.13 20.41 5.66
N GLN A 72 0.87 19.98 5.75
CA GLN A 72 0.47 18.58 5.99
C GLN A 72 1.22 17.57 5.11
N THR A 73 1.23 17.77 3.79
CA THR A 73 1.86 16.83 2.85
C THR A 73 3.36 16.69 3.10
N ILE A 74 4.06 17.81 3.32
CA ILE A 74 5.52 17.83 3.55
C ILE A 74 5.84 17.14 4.87
N THR A 75 5.09 17.44 5.93
CA THR A 75 5.27 16.81 7.24
C THR A 75 5.01 15.30 7.17
N PHE A 76 3.98 14.86 6.44
CA PHE A 76 3.65 13.44 6.30
C PHE A 76 4.74 12.68 5.56
N ILE A 77 5.26 13.23 4.45
CA ILE A 77 6.37 12.62 3.71
C ILE A 77 7.60 12.47 4.59
N LEU A 78 7.95 13.51 5.38
CA LEU A 78 9.09 13.47 6.29
C LEU A 78 8.95 12.39 7.36
N VAL A 79 7.76 12.26 7.96
CA VAL A 79 7.45 11.22 8.95
C VAL A 79 7.55 9.84 8.34
N ILE A 80 6.96 9.63 7.15
CA ILE A 80 7.01 8.34 6.44
C ILE A 80 8.47 7.99 6.10
N ALA A 81 9.26 8.94 5.61
CA ALA A 81 10.67 8.71 5.28
C ALA A 81 11.47 8.26 6.51
N ALA A 82 11.27 8.91 7.67
CA ALA A 82 11.93 8.51 8.91
C ALA A 82 11.51 7.11 9.39
N LEU A 83 10.21 6.76 9.25
CA LEU A 83 9.71 5.43 9.61
C LEU A 83 10.25 4.34 8.69
N VAL A 84 10.27 4.57 7.37
CA VAL A 84 10.81 3.59 6.42
C VAL A 84 12.31 3.38 6.64
N GLN A 85 13.05 4.45 6.93
CA GLN A 85 14.48 4.34 7.27
C GLN A 85 14.70 3.46 8.49
N MET A 86 13.85 3.59 9.52
CA MET A 86 13.89 2.73 10.70
C MET A 86 13.60 1.26 10.32
N VAL A 87 12.60 1.03 9.47
CA VAL A 87 12.24 -0.32 8.99
C VAL A 87 13.37 -0.94 8.16
N GLU A 88 14.09 -0.16 7.36
CA GLU A 88 15.24 -0.63 6.61
C GLU A 88 16.33 -1.21 7.51
N ILE A 89 16.67 -0.49 8.58
CA ILE A 89 17.69 -0.92 9.55
C ILE A 89 17.24 -2.20 10.27
N ILE A 90 15.96 -2.29 10.64
CA ILE A 90 15.38 -3.47 11.29
C ILE A 90 15.43 -4.68 10.35
N LEU A 91 15.00 -4.53 9.09
CA LEU A 91 14.99 -5.61 8.10
C LEU A 91 16.39 -6.15 7.80
N LYS A 92 17.39 -5.27 7.74
CA LYS A 92 18.79 -5.65 7.57
C LYS A 92 19.32 -6.54 8.70
N LYS A 93 18.81 -6.35 9.92
CA LYS A 93 19.23 -7.11 11.11
C LYS A 93 18.41 -8.37 11.36
N VAL A 94 17.10 -8.34 11.12
CA VAL A 94 16.18 -9.45 11.43
C VAL A 94 16.13 -10.47 10.31
N SER A 95 16.15 -10.03 9.05
CA SER A 95 15.95 -10.92 7.89
C SER A 95 16.81 -10.49 6.69
N PRO A 96 18.11 -10.87 6.68
CA PRO A 96 19.00 -10.66 5.53
C PRO A 96 18.45 -11.17 4.17
N PRO A 97 17.78 -12.33 4.06
CA PRO A 97 17.29 -12.79 2.76
C PRO A 97 16.16 -11.89 2.22
N LEU A 98 15.31 -11.35 3.10
CA LEU A 98 14.25 -10.43 2.71
C LEU A 98 14.82 -9.06 2.31
N TYR A 99 15.85 -8.59 3.02
CA TYR A 99 16.56 -7.37 2.65
C TYR A 99 17.27 -7.50 1.30
N GLN A 100 17.86 -8.65 0.98
CA GLN A 100 18.46 -8.89 -0.34
C GLN A 100 17.41 -8.93 -1.46
N ALA A 101 16.23 -9.50 -1.20
CA ALA A 101 15.16 -9.59 -2.18
C ALA A 101 14.46 -8.24 -2.43
N LEU A 102 14.30 -7.41 -1.39
CA LEU A 102 13.56 -6.15 -1.47
C LEU A 102 14.45 -4.90 -1.47
N GLY A 103 15.77 -5.00 -1.28
CA GLY A 103 16.64 -3.87 -0.93
C GLY A 103 16.52 -2.64 -1.83
N ILE A 104 16.34 -2.83 -3.13
CA ILE A 104 16.14 -1.74 -4.11
C ILE A 104 14.74 -1.11 -3.97
N PHE A 105 13.76 -1.89 -3.52
CA PHE A 105 12.35 -1.51 -3.36
C PHE A 105 12.00 -0.92 -1.98
N LEU A 106 12.87 -1.02 -0.98
CA LEU A 106 12.65 -0.43 0.34
C LEU A 106 12.49 1.10 0.27
N PRO A 107 13.38 1.84 -0.44
CA PRO A 107 13.18 3.28 -0.65
C PRO A 107 11.90 3.61 -1.40
N LEU A 108 11.39 2.73 -2.28
CA LEU A 108 10.11 2.93 -2.97
C LEU A 108 8.90 2.90 -2.03
N ILE A 109 9.04 2.43 -0.79
CA ILE A 109 7.98 2.54 0.23
C ILE A 109 7.79 4.01 0.64
N THR A 110 8.86 4.80 0.71
CA THR A 110 8.78 6.23 1.10
C THR A 110 7.95 7.06 0.13
N THR A 111 8.08 6.77 -1.16
CA THR A 111 7.37 7.45 -2.24
C THR A 111 6.11 6.70 -2.68
N ASN A 112 5.68 5.70 -1.90
CA ASN A 112 4.49 4.94 -2.22
C ASN A 112 3.24 5.80 -1.99
N CYS A 113 2.54 6.08 -3.09
CA CYS A 113 1.30 6.86 -3.10
C CYS A 113 0.25 6.28 -2.15
N ALA A 114 0.17 4.95 -2.00
CA ALA A 114 -0.79 4.31 -1.11
C ALA A 114 -0.53 4.69 0.36
N VAL A 115 0.73 4.76 0.79
CA VAL A 115 1.07 5.09 2.19
C VAL A 115 0.67 6.52 2.52
N LEU A 116 1.05 7.47 1.65
CA LEU A 116 0.70 8.87 1.80
C LEU A 116 -0.83 9.10 1.69
N GLY A 117 -1.46 8.46 0.70
CA GLY A 117 -2.89 8.58 0.44
C GLY A 117 -3.74 8.10 1.62
N VAL A 118 -3.40 6.94 2.21
CA VAL A 118 -4.10 6.44 3.41
C VAL A 118 -3.97 7.43 4.57
N ALA A 119 -2.77 7.96 4.83
CA ALA A 119 -2.57 8.94 5.90
C ALA A 119 -3.42 10.21 5.70
N ILE A 120 -3.54 10.71 4.47
CA ILE A 120 -4.37 11.89 4.15
C ILE A 120 -5.86 11.55 4.25
N LEU A 121 -6.29 10.38 3.75
CA LEU A 121 -7.69 9.95 3.78
C LEU A 121 -8.23 9.77 5.19
N VAL A 122 -7.41 9.28 6.13
CA VAL A 122 -7.79 9.16 7.55
C VAL A 122 -8.16 10.53 8.14
N ILE A 123 -7.43 11.56 7.74
CA ILE A 123 -7.65 12.95 8.20
C ILE A 123 -8.88 13.54 7.52
N GLN A 124 -9.00 13.40 6.19
CA GLN A 124 -10.13 13.93 5.42
C GLN A 124 -11.47 13.31 5.83
N LYS A 125 -11.47 12.02 6.18
CA LYS A 125 -12.67 11.32 6.67
C LYS A 125 -12.95 11.57 8.16
N ASN A 126 -12.16 12.42 8.84
CA ASN A 126 -12.29 12.74 10.26
C ASN A 126 -12.37 11.48 11.15
N TYR A 127 -11.59 10.45 10.83
CA TYR A 127 -11.59 9.23 11.65
C TYR A 127 -10.93 9.46 13.00
N ASN A 128 -11.39 8.74 14.02
CA ASN A 128 -10.68 8.65 15.29
C ASN A 128 -9.38 7.86 15.16
N LEU A 129 -8.42 8.01 16.09
CA LEU A 129 -7.13 7.30 16.04
C LEU A 129 -7.30 5.78 15.84
N MET A 130 -8.21 5.15 16.59
CA MET A 130 -8.49 3.72 16.43
C MET A 130 -9.16 3.37 15.10
N GLN A 131 -10.05 4.23 14.60
CA GLN A 131 -10.66 4.02 13.28
C GLN A 131 -9.61 4.18 12.16
N GLY A 132 -8.68 5.13 12.30
CA GLY A 132 -7.58 5.36 11.36
C GLY A 132 -6.61 4.20 11.28
N VAL A 133 -6.22 3.62 12.42
CA VAL A 133 -5.37 2.42 12.48
C VAL A 133 -6.06 1.22 11.82
N VAL A 134 -7.35 1.00 12.14
CA VAL A 134 -8.13 -0.09 11.54
C VAL A 134 -8.28 0.11 10.03
N PHE A 135 -8.55 1.34 9.58
CA PHE A 135 -8.65 1.69 8.17
C PHE A 135 -7.31 1.50 7.44
N GLY A 136 -6.20 1.91 8.05
CA GLY A 136 -4.86 1.71 7.49
C GLY A 136 -4.47 0.24 7.37
N ALA A 137 -4.73 -0.55 8.43
CA ALA A 137 -4.49 -1.99 8.41
C ALA A 137 -5.36 -2.70 7.34
N ALA A 138 -6.66 -2.38 7.28
CA ALA A 138 -7.58 -2.93 6.30
C ALA A 138 -7.15 -2.59 4.86
N THR A 139 -6.75 -1.34 4.61
CA THR A 139 -6.27 -0.92 3.29
C THR A 139 -4.97 -1.63 2.89
N ALA A 140 -4.05 -1.81 3.84
CA ALA A 140 -2.80 -2.52 3.58
C ALA A 140 -3.01 -4.00 3.26
N VAL A 141 -3.99 -4.65 3.92
CA VAL A 141 -4.41 -6.02 3.58
C VAL A 141 -5.02 -6.05 2.17
N GLY A 142 -5.83 -5.06 1.80
CA GLY A 142 -6.38 -4.92 0.45
C GLY A 142 -5.29 -4.75 -0.63
N PHE A 143 -4.26 -3.94 -0.35
CA PHE A 143 -3.07 -3.81 -1.18
C PHE A 143 -2.33 -5.15 -1.31
N GLY A 144 -2.21 -5.87 -0.19
CA GLY A 144 -1.59 -7.19 -0.13
C GLY A 144 -2.27 -8.24 -0.98
N LEU A 145 -3.59 -8.35 -0.85
CA LEU A 145 -4.40 -9.26 -1.65
C LEU A 145 -4.22 -8.99 -3.14
N ALA A 146 -4.33 -7.74 -3.57
CA ALA A 146 -4.14 -7.36 -4.96
C ALA A 146 -2.75 -7.77 -5.47
N LEU A 147 -1.71 -7.47 -4.69
CA LEU A 147 -0.32 -7.71 -5.07
C LEU A 147 0.01 -9.21 -5.14
N VAL A 148 -0.51 -10.01 -4.20
CA VAL A 148 -0.35 -11.48 -4.21
C VAL A 148 -1.10 -12.11 -5.38
N ILE A 149 -2.32 -11.65 -5.69
CA ILE A 149 -3.07 -12.13 -6.85
C ILE A 149 -2.32 -11.82 -8.15
N LEU A 150 -1.83 -10.59 -8.31
CA LEU A 150 -1.04 -10.24 -9.50
C LEU A 150 0.23 -11.09 -9.59
N ALA A 151 0.93 -11.30 -8.47
CA ALA A 151 2.12 -12.15 -8.44
C ALA A 151 1.83 -13.59 -8.85
N GLY A 152 0.72 -14.17 -8.36
CA GLY A 152 0.30 -15.51 -8.78
C GLY A 152 -0.04 -15.60 -10.27
N ILE A 153 -0.73 -14.60 -10.82
CA ILE A 153 -1.01 -14.54 -12.27
C ILE A 153 0.29 -14.42 -13.07
N ARG A 154 1.23 -13.58 -12.63
CA ARG A 154 2.53 -13.39 -13.32
C ARG A 154 3.39 -14.65 -13.27
N GLU A 155 3.44 -15.34 -12.13
CA GLU A 155 4.16 -16.61 -11.98
C GLU A 155 3.57 -17.71 -12.88
N GLN A 156 2.24 -17.77 -13.02
CA GLN A 156 1.61 -18.67 -14.00
C GLN A 156 1.89 -18.29 -15.46
N MET A 157 1.88 -16.99 -15.77
CA MET A 157 2.17 -16.49 -17.11
C MET A 157 3.58 -16.82 -17.59
N GLU A 158 4.55 -16.93 -16.68
CA GLU A 158 5.92 -17.37 -17.02
C GLU A 158 5.97 -18.82 -17.54
N LEU A 159 5.01 -19.66 -17.17
CA LEU A 159 4.91 -21.05 -17.63
C LEU A 159 4.26 -21.17 -19.02
N VAL A 160 3.66 -20.09 -19.53
CA VAL A 160 2.91 -20.08 -20.78
C VAL A 160 3.70 -19.39 -21.89
N ASN A 161 3.54 -19.86 -23.13
CA ASN A 161 4.20 -19.26 -24.30
C ASN A 161 3.56 -17.92 -24.69
N ILE A 162 4.10 -16.83 -24.13
CA ILE A 162 3.71 -15.45 -24.46
C ILE A 162 4.51 -14.95 -25.68
N PRO A 163 3.88 -14.22 -26.63
CA PRO A 163 4.58 -13.55 -27.72
C PRO A 163 5.73 -12.67 -27.22
N LYS A 164 6.88 -12.70 -27.92
CA LYS A 164 8.12 -12.03 -27.48
C LYS A 164 7.93 -10.53 -27.17
N GLY A 165 7.09 -9.82 -27.94
CA GLY A 165 6.81 -8.40 -27.74
C GLY A 165 5.91 -8.06 -26.54
N MET A 166 5.21 -9.04 -25.97
CA MET A 166 4.32 -8.83 -24.80
C MET A 166 4.95 -9.23 -23.47
N LYS A 167 6.14 -9.85 -23.47
CA LYS A 167 6.79 -10.32 -22.24
C LYS A 167 7.15 -9.16 -21.31
N GLY A 168 7.01 -9.38 -20.00
CA GLY A 168 7.40 -8.43 -18.96
C GLY A 168 6.31 -7.40 -18.64
N VAL A 169 6.64 -6.11 -18.78
CA VAL A 169 5.78 -4.99 -18.37
C VAL A 169 4.46 -4.90 -19.16
N PRO A 170 4.43 -5.08 -20.50
CA PRO A 170 3.19 -4.93 -21.27
C PRO A 170 2.08 -5.89 -20.83
N ILE A 171 2.37 -7.19 -20.68
CA ILE A 171 1.37 -8.16 -20.21
C ILE A 171 0.98 -7.92 -18.75
N SER A 172 1.91 -7.43 -17.91
CA SER A 172 1.61 -7.08 -16.53
C SER A 172 0.62 -5.91 -16.41
N LEU A 173 0.68 -4.94 -17.32
CA LEU A 173 -0.27 -3.83 -17.40
C LEU A 173 -1.64 -4.30 -17.88
N ILE A 174 -1.69 -5.17 -18.90
CA ILE A 174 -2.94 -5.75 -19.39
C ILE A 174 -3.62 -6.57 -18.30
N THR A 175 -2.88 -7.45 -17.63
CA THR A 175 -3.42 -8.24 -16.51
C THR A 175 -3.84 -7.39 -15.33
N ALA A 176 -3.08 -6.35 -14.98
CA ALA A 176 -3.48 -5.37 -13.97
C ALA A 176 -4.78 -4.64 -14.36
N GLY A 177 -4.96 -4.28 -15.63
CA GLY A 177 -6.19 -3.66 -16.13
C GLY A 177 -7.40 -4.59 -16.05
N ILE A 178 -7.25 -5.86 -16.46
CA ILE A 178 -8.30 -6.88 -16.33
C ILE A 178 -8.65 -7.11 -14.86
N LEU A 179 -7.64 -7.18 -13.99
CA LEU A 179 -7.83 -7.30 -12.55
C LEU A 179 -8.57 -6.09 -11.97
N ALA A 180 -8.24 -4.88 -12.40
CA ALA A 180 -8.95 -3.66 -11.97
C ALA A 180 -10.43 -3.70 -12.38
N LEU A 181 -10.75 -4.13 -13.60
CA LEU A 181 -12.14 -4.30 -14.05
C LEU A 181 -12.89 -5.34 -13.21
N ALA A 182 -12.25 -6.46 -12.87
CA ALA A 182 -12.85 -7.48 -12.00
C ALA A 182 -13.15 -6.92 -10.60
N PHE A 183 -12.25 -6.11 -10.04
CA PHE A 183 -12.45 -5.50 -8.73
C PHE A 183 -13.44 -4.33 -8.73
N MET A 184 -13.62 -3.61 -9.84
CA MET A 184 -14.70 -2.62 -9.97
C MET A 184 -16.09 -3.24 -9.80
N GLY A 185 -16.25 -4.54 -10.05
CA GLY A 185 -17.49 -5.26 -9.75
C GLY A 185 -17.88 -5.26 -8.26
N PHE A 186 -16.92 -5.06 -7.35
CA PHE A 186 -17.17 -4.93 -5.91
C PHE A 186 -17.56 -3.51 -5.47
N ALA A 187 -17.55 -2.52 -6.37
CA ALA A 187 -17.88 -1.13 -6.03
C ALA A 187 -19.32 -0.93 -5.55
N GLY A 188 -20.24 -1.87 -5.83
CA GLY A 188 -21.65 -1.82 -5.41
C GLY A 188 -21.99 -2.66 -4.17
N LEU A 189 -21.00 -3.13 -3.40
CA LEU A 189 -21.21 -4.08 -2.28
C LEU A 189 -21.52 -3.43 -0.93
N VAL A 190 -21.50 -2.10 -0.84
CA VAL A 190 -21.94 -1.30 0.33
C VAL A 190 -22.78 -0.11 -0.12
#